data_AF-Q4K9Z1-F1
#
_entry.id   AF-Q4K9Z1-F1
#
_cell.length_a   1.000
_cell.length_b   1.000
_cell.length_c   1.000
_cell.angle_alpha   90.00
_cell.angle_beta   90.00
_cell.angle_gamma   90.00
#
_symmetry.space_group_name_H-M   'P 1'
#
loop_
_entity.id
_entity.type
_entity.pdbx_description
1 polymer ?
#
loop_
_entity_poly.entity_id
_entity_poly.type
_entity_poly.pdbx_seq_one_letter_code
_entity_poly.pdbx_strand_id
1 'polypeptide(L)'
;MEHYMFDDYDYKDVSTRIKVKFSQRRDEPMYPWEIASFLKKLNTVYYKFELLNSICSAINQGINPEDIFIFDHSLPLYEIYSEMNLLSEPFAAKLFYSIGMPIPLSPNRNIYEFNCLYRIFNTVNSFLKRNHIGPLSLNNISYLYENLQGFGLQATEAAVIDLANKQAEKSYEAAAKRGEKKKQFSDDDLKKSLEKYKKQKDQIFLDIEKIQSLNDTQRLDISTLDGRENIRLSRLLSAFFTTFEKTTRPLVCARVANNKFRILGRSLVNKQEQVGLELKEVKRNSPLGAFFEGGIALYQAIQQEKRAKEIHEVDMEIKKKELETAEAKLHGEKIKNLALELELSEKLVTIANKTDVTAIKELPPSFLREQVTVAYGVQYSNASHMLHNQGLYLERDSVNIIDLNA
;
A
#
# COMPACT_ATOMS: atom_id res chain seq x y z
N MET A 1 -10.39 27.85 -15.13
CA MET A 1 -9.31 26.84 -15.01
C MET A 1 -9.93 25.66 -14.31
N GLU A 2 -10.22 24.57 -15.02
CA GLU A 2 -10.55 23.31 -14.38
C GLU A 2 -9.32 22.88 -13.57
N HIS A 3 -9.47 22.76 -12.25
CA HIS A 3 -8.40 22.21 -11.42
C HIS A 3 -8.22 20.75 -11.81
N TYR A 4 -7.12 20.45 -12.51
CA TYR A 4 -6.71 19.09 -12.83
C TYR A 4 -6.66 18.27 -11.53
N MET A 5 -7.41 17.19 -11.46
CA MET A 5 -7.53 16.37 -10.27
C MET A 5 -6.66 15.14 -10.45
N PHE A 6 -5.58 15.07 -9.66
CA PHE A 6 -4.58 14.01 -9.75
C PHE A 6 -5.18 12.59 -9.87
N ASP A 7 -4.62 11.82 -10.79
CA ASP A 7 -4.87 10.40 -11.04
C ASP A 7 -3.53 9.74 -11.38
N ASP A 8 -3.13 8.70 -10.65
CA ASP A 8 -1.82 8.07 -10.86
C ASP A 8 -1.72 7.36 -12.22
N TYR A 9 -2.85 6.94 -12.79
CA TYR A 9 -2.89 6.26 -14.08
C TYR A 9 -2.66 7.18 -15.28
N ASP A 10 -2.77 8.51 -15.10
CA ASP A 10 -2.40 9.48 -16.14
C ASP A 10 -0.88 9.54 -16.36
N TYR A 11 -0.10 9.05 -15.39
CA TYR A 11 1.35 9.11 -15.37
C TYR A 11 2.01 7.72 -15.42
N LYS A 12 1.22 6.66 -15.36
CA LYS A 12 1.68 5.27 -15.49
C LYS A 12 1.57 4.80 -16.93
N ASP A 13 2.48 3.92 -17.33
CA ASP A 13 2.32 3.19 -18.58
C ASP A 13 1.28 2.08 -18.44
N VAL A 14 0.07 2.40 -18.90
CA VAL A 14 -1.07 1.47 -19.00
C VAL A 14 -1.12 0.73 -20.33
N SER A 15 -0.26 1.11 -21.28
CA SER A 15 -0.21 0.53 -22.63
C SER A 15 0.69 -0.69 -22.74
N THR A 16 1.66 -0.83 -21.84
CA THR A 16 2.59 -1.96 -21.83
C THR A 16 2.19 -3.00 -20.80
N ARG A 17 2.12 -4.27 -21.22
CA ARG A 17 2.05 -5.42 -20.31
C ARG A 17 3.26 -6.32 -20.47
N ILE A 18 3.59 -7.04 -19.40
CA ILE A 18 4.71 -7.95 -19.32
C ILE A 18 4.15 -9.33 -19.06
N LYS A 19 4.47 -10.27 -19.95
CA LYS A 19 4.11 -11.67 -19.82
C LYS A 19 5.30 -12.46 -19.32
N VAL A 20 5.07 -13.34 -18.34
CA VAL A 20 6.11 -14.21 -17.77
C VAL A 20 5.57 -15.60 -17.54
N LYS A 21 6.45 -16.60 -17.62
CA LYS A 21 6.14 -17.99 -17.25
C LYS A 21 7.04 -18.43 -16.10
N PHE A 22 6.43 -19.01 -15.08
CA PHE A 22 7.13 -19.74 -14.04
C PHE A 22 6.93 -21.23 -14.26
N SER A 23 8.02 -21.99 -14.18
CA SER A 23 8.01 -23.43 -14.35
C SER A 23 8.65 -24.12 -13.16
N GLN A 24 8.24 -25.36 -12.93
CA GLN A 24 8.79 -26.15 -11.85
C GLN A 24 10.26 -26.53 -12.10
N ARG A 25 11.11 -26.35 -11.08
CA ARG A 25 12.54 -26.67 -11.12
C ARG A 25 12.84 -28.16 -11.19
N ARG A 26 11.95 -28.97 -10.61
CA ARG A 26 12.06 -30.42 -10.53
C ARG A 26 10.76 -31.03 -10.99
N ASP A 27 10.84 -32.17 -11.66
CA ASP A 27 9.67 -32.97 -12.04
C ASP A 27 9.14 -33.75 -10.82
N GLU A 28 8.66 -33.01 -9.82
CA GLU A 28 8.07 -33.53 -8.60
C GLU A 28 6.61 -33.04 -8.49
N PRO A 29 5.70 -33.70 -7.79
CA PRO A 29 4.37 -33.13 -7.57
C PRO A 29 4.43 -31.88 -6.68
N MET A 30 3.94 -30.72 -7.14
CA MET A 30 3.68 -29.57 -6.25
C MET A 30 2.31 -29.69 -5.60
N TYR A 31 2.24 -29.42 -4.30
CA TYR A 31 0.97 -29.36 -3.59
C TYR A 31 0.21 -28.06 -3.89
N PRO A 32 -1.14 -28.08 -3.89
CA PRO A 32 -1.95 -26.89 -4.13
C PRO A 32 -1.62 -25.71 -3.20
N TRP A 33 -1.22 -25.97 -1.96
CA TRP A 33 -0.85 -24.92 -0.99
C TRP A 33 0.47 -24.24 -1.32
N GLU A 34 1.41 -24.93 -1.98
CA GLU A 34 2.67 -24.34 -2.45
C GLU A 34 2.40 -23.36 -3.60
N ILE A 35 1.57 -23.77 -4.56
CA ILE A 35 1.15 -22.91 -5.66
C ILE A 35 0.39 -21.69 -5.13
N ALA A 36 -0.56 -21.88 -4.20
CA ALA A 36 -1.29 -20.79 -3.58
C ALA A 36 -0.37 -19.83 -2.79
N SER A 37 0.64 -20.37 -2.10
CA SER A 37 1.65 -19.59 -1.38
C SER A 37 2.50 -18.75 -2.33
N PHE A 38 2.96 -19.33 -3.44
CA PHE A 38 3.70 -18.61 -4.48
C PHE A 38 2.87 -17.48 -5.06
N LEU A 39 1.63 -17.78 -5.50
CA LEU A 39 0.70 -16.81 -6.05
C LEU A 39 0.45 -15.64 -5.09
N LYS A 40 0.24 -15.94 -3.80
CA LYS A 40 0.04 -14.93 -2.76
C LYS A 40 1.25 -14.01 -2.63
N LYS A 41 2.47 -14.56 -2.62
CA LYS A 41 3.71 -13.77 -2.51
C LYS A 41 3.94 -12.91 -3.76
N LEU A 42 3.77 -13.47 -4.95
CA LEU A 42 3.92 -12.75 -6.22
C LEU A 42 2.94 -11.58 -6.29
N ASN A 43 1.67 -11.82 -5.97
CA ASN A 43 0.66 -10.78 -5.93
C ASN A 43 0.99 -9.71 -4.88
N THR A 44 1.42 -10.10 -3.68
CA THR A 44 1.79 -9.13 -2.62
C THR A 44 2.96 -8.24 -3.05
N VAL A 45 4.01 -8.83 -3.64
CA VAL A 45 5.20 -8.09 -4.11
C VAL A 45 4.81 -7.14 -5.26
N TYR A 46 4.08 -7.64 -6.26
CA TYR A 46 3.56 -6.83 -7.37
C TYR A 46 2.72 -5.66 -6.85
N TYR A 47 1.77 -5.94 -5.95
CA TYR A 47 0.87 -4.96 -5.34
C TYR A 47 1.65 -3.84 -4.64
N LYS A 48 2.69 -4.20 -3.88
CA LYS A 48 3.52 -3.22 -3.17
C LYS A 48 4.39 -2.39 -4.11
N PHE A 49 4.98 -2.97 -5.16
CA PHE A 49 5.70 -2.20 -6.16
C PHE A 49 4.78 -1.20 -6.87
N GLU A 50 3.61 -1.65 -7.33
CA GLU A 50 2.61 -0.77 -7.97
C GLU A 50 2.20 0.40 -7.08
N LEU A 51 2.00 0.17 -5.77
CA LEU A 51 1.66 1.22 -4.83
C LEU A 51 2.81 2.18 -4.55
N LEU A 52 4.04 1.68 -4.40
CA LEU A 52 5.21 2.54 -4.23
C LEU A 52 5.37 3.46 -5.45
N ASN A 53 5.16 2.94 -6.65
CA ASN A 53 5.18 3.71 -7.88
C ASN A 53 4.07 4.79 -7.89
N SER A 54 2.84 4.44 -7.48
CA SER A 54 1.74 5.40 -7.35
C SER A 54 2.02 6.50 -6.31
N ILE A 55 2.64 6.14 -5.18
CA ILE A 55 3.01 7.11 -4.13
C ILE A 55 4.05 8.09 -4.68
N CYS A 56 5.10 7.60 -5.34
CA CYS A 56 6.12 8.46 -5.93
C CYS A 56 5.52 9.37 -7.02
N SER A 57 4.64 8.84 -7.88
CA SER A 57 3.93 9.61 -8.89
C SER A 57 3.09 10.73 -8.26
N ALA A 58 2.35 10.45 -7.19
CA ALA A 58 1.58 11.46 -6.48
C ALA A 58 2.46 12.61 -5.96
N ILE A 59 3.60 12.27 -5.34
CA ILE A 59 4.52 13.28 -4.79
C ILE A 59 5.15 14.11 -5.92
N ASN A 60 5.60 13.48 -7.00
CA ASN A 60 6.23 14.17 -8.14
C ASN A 60 5.25 15.11 -8.86
N GLN A 61 3.95 14.80 -8.82
CA GLN A 61 2.89 15.67 -9.35
C GLN A 61 2.36 16.69 -8.32
N GLY A 62 3.06 16.88 -7.21
CA GLY A 62 2.80 17.96 -6.25
C GLY A 62 1.80 17.62 -5.14
N ILE A 63 1.40 16.37 -4.97
CA ILE A 63 0.63 15.96 -3.79
C ILE A 63 1.56 15.98 -2.57
N ASN A 64 1.15 16.73 -1.54
CA ASN A 64 1.92 16.81 -0.30
C ASN A 64 1.96 15.43 0.40
N PRO A 65 3.13 14.94 0.85
CA PRO A 65 3.22 13.71 1.63
C PRO A 65 2.31 13.68 2.88
N GLU A 66 1.95 14.82 3.44
CA GLU A 66 0.98 14.89 4.56
C GLU A 66 -0.46 14.50 4.15
N ASP A 67 -0.78 14.63 2.86
CA ASP A 67 -2.09 14.29 2.29
C ASP A 67 -2.18 12.84 1.79
N ILE A 68 -1.08 12.07 1.86
CA ILE A 68 -1.04 10.64 1.55
C ILE A 68 -1.11 9.85 2.86
N PHE A 69 -1.96 8.84 2.91
CA PHE A 69 -2.12 8.00 4.11
C PHE A 69 -2.48 6.55 3.77
N ILE A 70 -2.16 5.64 4.69
CA ILE A 70 -2.41 4.20 4.63
C ILE A 70 -3.35 3.77 5.73
N PHE A 71 -4.15 2.73 5.50
CA PHE A 71 -4.93 2.07 6.56
C PHE A 71 -4.18 0.90 7.19
N ASP A 72 -4.36 0.72 8.50
CA ASP A 72 -3.57 -0.23 9.27
C ASP A 72 -3.98 -1.71 9.18
N HIS A 73 -5.04 -2.04 8.42
CA HIS A 73 -5.37 -3.42 8.04
C HIS A 73 -5.41 -3.61 6.52
N SER A 74 -5.35 -4.88 6.12
CA SER A 74 -5.39 -5.31 4.72
C SER A 74 -6.81 -5.21 4.17
N LEU A 75 -6.93 -4.77 2.92
CA LEU A 75 -8.19 -4.80 2.19
C LEU A 75 -8.79 -6.23 2.12
N PRO A 76 -10.05 -6.42 2.56
CA PRO A 76 -10.78 -7.66 2.36
C PRO A 76 -10.77 -8.13 0.89
N LEU A 77 -10.67 -9.44 0.66
CA LEU A 77 -10.59 -10.06 -0.67
C LEU A 77 -11.95 -10.26 -1.36
N TYR A 78 -13.02 -10.33 -0.57
CA TYR A 78 -14.36 -10.71 -1.03
C TYR A 78 -15.26 -9.53 -1.40
N GLU A 79 -14.86 -8.30 -1.07
CA GLU A 79 -15.62 -7.10 -1.39
C GLU A 79 -15.25 -6.60 -2.80
N ILE A 80 -16.26 -6.13 -3.54
CA ILE A 80 -16.09 -5.48 -4.84
C ILE A 80 -16.04 -3.98 -4.59
N TYR A 81 -14.89 -3.39 -4.85
CA TYR A 81 -14.63 -1.98 -4.61
C TYR A 81 -14.69 -1.17 -5.92
N SER A 82 -15.72 -1.40 -6.73
CA SER A 82 -15.85 -0.70 -8.03
C SER A 82 -15.99 0.82 -7.88
N GLU A 83 -16.53 1.27 -6.75
CA GLU A 83 -16.69 2.71 -6.44
C GLU A 83 -15.41 3.34 -5.88
N MET A 84 -14.40 2.53 -5.53
CA MET A 84 -13.14 2.97 -4.92
C MET A 84 -12.15 3.49 -5.97
N ASN A 85 -12.46 4.66 -6.53
CA ASN A 85 -11.53 5.44 -7.34
C ASN A 85 -11.35 6.83 -6.73
N LEU A 86 -12.42 7.63 -6.78
CA LEU A 86 -12.44 9.00 -6.29
C LEU A 86 -13.71 9.20 -5.46
N LEU A 87 -13.53 9.44 -4.16
CA LEU A 87 -14.62 9.49 -3.19
C LEU A 87 -14.61 10.83 -2.47
N SER A 88 -15.79 11.38 -2.15
CA SER A 88 -15.87 12.49 -1.19
C SER A 88 -15.36 12.02 0.18
N GLU A 89 -14.61 12.86 0.89
CA GLU A 89 -14.00 12.49 2.18
C GLU A 89 -15.01 11.94 3.22
N PRO A 90 -16.22 12.51 3.42
CA PRO A 90 -17.20 11.97 4.38
C PRO A 90 -17.71 10.57 4.05
N PHE A 91 -17.96 10.31 2.77
CA PHE A 91 -18.38 8.98 2.30
C PHE A 91 -17.25 7.97 2.46
N ALA A 92 -16.03 8.37 2.06
CA ALA A 92 -14.84 7.56 2.20
C ALA A 92 -14.54 7.23 3.68
N ALA A 93 -14.73 8.18 4.60
CA ALA A 93 -14.57 7.96 6.04
C ALA A 93 -15.53 6.90 6.59
N LYS A 94 -16.76 6.81 6.10
CA LYS A 94 -17.63 5.69 6.47
C LYS A 94 -17.14 4.38 5.84
N LEU A 95 -16.80 4.42 4.55
CA LEU A 95 -16.42 3.23 3.79
C LEU A 95 -15.14 2.57 4.34
N PHE A 96 -14.14 3.37 4.70
CA PHE A 96 -12.83 2.88 5.12
C PHE A 96 -12.77 2.51 6.62
N TYR A 97 -13.82 2.77 7.39
CA TYR A 97 -13.84 2.49 8.82
C TYR A 97 -13.57 1.01 9.14
N SER A 98 -14.09 0.09 8.32
CA SER A 98 -13.86 -1.36 8.48
C SER A 98 -12.43 -1.79 8.12
N ILE A 99 -11.71 -0.97 7.34
CA ILE A 99 -10.34 -1.24 6.88
C ILE A 99 -9.33 -0.84 7.96
N GLY A 100 -9.67 0.11 8.83
CA GLY A 100 -8.88 0.39 10.02
C GLY A 100 -8.55 1.86 10.19
N MET A 101 -7.45 2.13 10.89
CA MET A 101 -7.04 3.48 11.27
C MET A 101 -6.15 4.12 10.19
N PRO A 102 -6.40 5.36 9.77
CA PRO A 102 -5.55 6.07 8.82
C PRO A 102 -4.22 6.48 9.48
N ILE A 103 -3.12 6.29 8.77
CA ILE A 103 -1.76 6.63 9.18
C ILE A 103 -1.12 7.44 8.06
N PRO A 104 -0.67 8.68 8.30
CA PRO A 104 -0.13 9.51 7.23
C PRO A 104 1.28 9.07 6.81
N LEU A 105 1.64 9.32 5.56
CA LEU A 105 2.98 9.10 5.01
C LEU A 105 4.00 10.03 5.69
N SER A 106 3.63 11.29 5.90
CA SER A 106 4.36 12.24 6.75
C SER A 106 3.49 12.66 7.94
N PRO A 107 3.95 12.52 9.21
CA PRO A 107 3.16 12.84 10.39
C PRO A 107 2.57 14.25 10.36
N ASN A 108 1.23 14.34 10.38
CA ASN A 108 0.51 15.61 10.40
C ASN A 108 -0.77 15.53 11.22
N ARG A 109 -1.21 16.68 11.72
CA ARG A 109 -2.38 16.77 12.60
C ARG A 109 -3.67 16.32 11.92
N ASN A 110 -3.92 16.71 10.67
CA ASN A 110 -5.19 16.46 9.99
C ASN A 110 -5.55 14.97 9.88
N ILE A 111 -4.59 14.14 9.44
CA ILE A 111 -4.82 12.68 9.35
C ILE A 111 -4.91 12.04 10.74
N TYR A 112 -4.17 12.53 11.73
CA TYR A 112 -4.29 12.03 13.10
C TYR A 112 -5.58 12.46 13.80
N GLU A 113 -6.17 13.60 13.43
CA GLU A 113 -7.51 13.98 13.87
C GLU A 113 -8.56 13.02 13.28
N PHE A 114 -8.42 12.63 12.02
CA PHE A 114 -9.23 11.57 11.41
C PHE A 114 -9.03 10.21 12.11
N ASN A 115 -7.79 9.85 12.44
CA ASN A 115 -7.49 8.68 13.27
C ASN A 115 -8.20 8.75 14.63
N CYS A 116 -8.17 9.92 15.28
CA CYS A 116 -8.83 10.16 16.56
C CYS A 116 -10.35 9.99 16.48
N LEU A 117 -10.99 10.44 15.40
CA LEU A 117 -12.42 10.20 15.14
C LEU A 117 -12.74 8.70 15.20
N TYR A 118 -11.99 7.86 14.50
CA TYR A 118 -12.23 6.41 14.55
C TYR A 118 -11.95 5.82 15.93
N ARG A 119 -10.91 6.29 16.65
CA ARG A 119 -10.60 5.83 18.00
C ARG A 119 -11.69 6.16 18.99
N ILE A 120 -12.21 7.39 19.00
CA ILE A 120 -13.28 7.76 19.92
C ILE A 120 -14.57 7.00 19.58
N PHE A 121 -14.91 6.87 18.30
CA PHE A 121 -16.08 6.12 17.87
C PHE A 121 -16.00 4.64 18.29
N ASN A 122 -14.83 4.00 18.13
CA ASN A 122 -14.58 2.64 18.64
C ASN A 122 -14.69 2.56 20.17
N THR A 123 -14.12 3.52 20.89
CA THR A 123 -14.11 3.54 22.37
C THR A 123 -15.53 3.69 22.91
N VAL A 124 -16.32 4.59 22.31
CA VAL A 124 -17.72 4.82 22.65
C VAL A 124 -18.57 3.58 22.34
N ASN A 125 -18.45 2.99 21.15
CA ASN A 125 -19.19 1.76 20.83
C ASN A 125 -18.82 0.59 21.74
N SER A 126 -17.55 0.46 22.11
CA SER A 126 -17.10 -0.53 23.09
C SER A 126 -17.70 -0.27 24.48
N PHE A 127 -17.83 1.00 24.88
CA PHE A 127 -18.50 1.38 26.12
C PHE A 127 -20.00 1.07 26.09
N LEU A 128 -20.71 1.44 25.01
CA LEU A 128 -22.14 1.14 24.85
C LEU A 128 -22.40 -0.36 24.91
N LYS A 129 -21.61 -1.17 24.19
CA LYS A 129 -21.72 -2.64 24.19
C LYS A 129 -21.53 -3.23 25.59
N ARG A 130 -20.53 -2.77 26.35
CA ARG A 130 -20.29 -3.22 27.73
C ARG A 130 -21.45 -2.87 28.68
N ASN A 131 -22.18 -1.80 28.39
CA ASN A 131 -23.38 -1.40 29.12
C ASN A 131 -24.67 -1.96 28.49
N HIS A 132 -24.56 -2.98 27.64
CA HIS A 132 -25.67 -3.64 26.94
C HIS A 132 -26.52 -2.71 26.06
N ILE A 133 -25.98 -1.58 25.60
CA ILE A 133 -26.65 -0.63 24.70
C ILE A 133 -26.24 -0.91 23.26
N GLY A 134 -27.18 -0.76 22.33
CA GLY A 134 -26.91 -0.93 20.90
C GLY A 134 -25.87 0.10 20.41
N PRO A 135 -24.97 -0.28 19.48
CA PRO A 135 -23.91 0.60 19.01
C PRO A 135 -24.46 1.79 18.22
N LEU A 136 -23.64 2.83 18.07
CA LEU A 136 -23.85 3.91 17.11
C LEU A 136 -23.79 3.36 15.68
N SER A 137 -24.55 3.97 14.78
CA SER A 137 -24.58 3.57 13.38
C SER A 137 -23.31 4.00 12.66
N LEU A 138 -22.82 3.19 11.71
CA LEU A 138 -21.72 3.61 10.83
C LEU A 138 -22.08 4.84 9.98
N ASN A 139 -23.36 5.11 9.76
CA ASN A 139 -23.80 6.36 9.11
C ASN A 139 -23.42 7.61 9.90
N ASN A 140 -23.22 7.49 11.21
CA ASN A 140 -22.76 8.60 12.03
C ASN A 140 -21.32 9.01 11.68
N ILE A 141 -20.49 8.13 11.10
CA ILE A 141 -19.10 8.45 10.77
C ILE A 141 -19.01 9.53 9.71
N SER A 142 -19.82 9.48 8.65
CA SER A 142 -19.83 10.53 7.62
C SER A 142 -20.18 11.89 8.21
N TYR A 143 -21.24 11.96 9.03
CA TYR A 143 -21.62 13.18 9.75
C TYR A 143 -20.51 13.67 10.69
N LEU A 144 -19.88 12.78 11.45
CA LEU A 144 -18.81 13.14 12.36
C LEU A 144 -17.54 13.59 11.62
N TYR A 145 -17.29 13.05 10.43
CA TYR A 145 -16.20 13.52 9.57
C TYR A 145 -16.46 14.92 9.03
N GLU A 146 -17.69 15.22 8.59
CA GLU A 146 -18.09 16.58 8.21
C GLU A 146 -17.96 17.55 9.39
N ASN A 147 -18.36 17.11 10.58
CA ASN A 147 -18.18 17.88 11.80
C ASN A 147 -16.69 18.14 12.09
N LEU A 148 -15.83 17.17 11.84
CA LEU A 148 -14.38 17.29 12.00
C LEU A 148 -13.81 18.36 11.07
N GLN A 149 -14.20 18.35 9.79
CA GLN A 149 -13.75 19.33 8.81
C GLN A 149 -14.28 20.75 9.09
N GLY A 150 -15.51 20.87 9.61
CA GLY A 150 -16.15 22.18 9.83
C GLY A 150 -15.85 22.82 11.19
N PHE A 151 -15.73 22.01 12.25
CA PHE A 151 -15.68 22.49 13.65
C PHE A 151 -14.48 21.96 14.44
N GLY A 152 -13.67 21.08 13.84
CA GLY A 152 -12.47 20.53 14.45
C GLY A 152 -12.72 19.41 15.46
N LEU A 153 -11.63 18.78 15.90
CA LEU A 153 -11.69 17.53 16.67
C LEU A 153 -12.44 17.68 18.01
N GLN A 154 -12.28 18.78 18.74
CA GLN A 154 -12.93 18.95 20.04
C GLN A 154 -14.46 18.97 19.94
N ALA A 155 -15.00 19.64 18.91
CA ALA A 155 -16.43 19.65 18.63
C ALA A 155 -16.93 18.26 18.20
N THR A 156 -16.14 17.57 17.38
CA THR A 156 -16.44 16.19 16.96
C THR A 156 -16.45 15.22 18.14
N GLU A 157 -15.51 15.34 19.08
CA GLU A 157 -15.48 14.54 20.30
C GLU A 157 -16.74 14.72 21.15
N ALA A 158 -17.18 15.98 21.31
CA ALA A 158 -18.44 16.29 21.99
C ALA A 158 -19.65 15.72 21.24
N ALA A 159 -19.67 15.79 19.91
CA ALA A 159 -20.73 15.24 19.08
C ALA A 159 -20.83 13.70 19.19
N VAL A 160 -19.70 12.97 19.28
CA VAL A 160 -19.72 11.52 19.50
C VAL A 160 -20.34 11.16 20.85
N ILE A 161 -20.02 11.94 21.89
CA ILE A 161 -20.56 11.76 23.24
C ILE A 161 -22.07 12.02 23.26
N ASP A 162 -22.53 13.10 22.62
CA ASP A 162 -23.96 13.41 22.50
C ASP A 162 -24.73 12.30 21.77
N LEU A 163 -24.18 11.76 20.68
CA LEU A 163 -24.76 10.61 19.99
C LEU A 163 -24.85 9.38 20.89
N ALA A 164 -23.84 9.14 21.73
CA ALA A 164 -23.83 8.02 22.69
C ALA A 164 -24.93 8.15 23.75
N ASN A 165 -25.09 9.35 24.32
CA ASN A 165 -26.11 9.64 25.32
C ASN A 165 -27.51 9.50 24.72
N LYS A 166 -27.77 10.05 23.53
CA LYS A 166 -29.03 9.87 22.80
C LYS A 166 -29.34 8.40 22.50
N GLN A 167 -28.32 7.61 22.17
CA GLN A 167 -28.48 6.18 21.92
C GLN A 167 -28.78 5.40 23.21
N ALA A 168 -28.18 5.81 24.33
CA ALA A 168 -28.44 5.24 25.64
C ALA A 168 -29.88 5.53 26.10
N GLU A 169 -30.34 6.79 25.99
CA GLU A 169 -31.71 7.22 26.32
C GLU A 169 -32.75 6.38 25.57
N LYS A 170 -32.62 6.27 24.24
CA LYS A 170 -33.50 5.40 23.42
C LYS A 170 -33.51 3.96 23.92
N SER A 171 -32.36 3.45 24.33
CA SER A 171 -32.24 2.08 24.84
C SER A 171 -32.92 1.90 26.20
N TYR A 172 -32.83 2.89 27.09
CA TYR A 172 -33.48 2.90 28.39
C TYR A 172 -35.00 3.01 28.26
N GLU A 173 -35.50 3.89 27.41
CA GLU A 173 -36.92 4.02 27.12
C GLU A 173 -37.52 2.72 26.56
N ALA A 174 -36.81 2.07 25.64
CA ALA A 174 -37.25 0.80 25.06
C ALA A 174 -37.25 -0.36 26.07
N ALA A 175 -36.34 -0.35 27.05
CA ALA A 175 -36.32 -1.32 28.15
C ALA A 175 -37.48 -1.05 29.14
N ALA A 176 -37.69 0.21 29.51
CA ALA A 176 -38.79 0.62 30.40
C ALA A 176 -40.16 0.24 29.82
N LYS A 177 -40.37 0.43 28.51
CA LYS A 177 -41.60 0.01 27.80
C LYS A 177 -41.83 -1.51 27.85
N ARG A 178 -40.78 -2.31 28.03
CA ARG A 178 -40.85 -3.78 28.17
C ARG A 178 -40.91 -4.24 29.64
N GLY A 179 -40.92 -3.32 30.60
CA GLY A 179 -40.86 -3.63 32.03
C GLY A 179 -39.47 -4.10 32.50
N GLU A 180 -38.43 -3.93 31.68
CA GLU A 180 -37.05 -4.31 32.01
C GLU A 180 -36.35 -3.17 32.78
N LYS A 181 -35.66 -3.50 33.88
CA LYS A 181 -34.77 -2.55 34.57
C LYS A 181 -33.37 -2.64 33.98
N LYS A 182 -32.94 -1.59 33.30
CA LYS A 182 -31.57 -1.46 32.77
C LYS A 182 -30.76 -0.48 33.60
N LYS A 183 -29.54 -0.86 34.00
CA LYS A 183 -28.64 0.04 34.72
C LYS A 183 -28.26 1.20 33.82
N GLN A 184 -28.56 2.41 34.25
CA GLN A 184 -28.14 3.64 33.57
C GLN A 184 -26.67 3.92 33.92
N PHE A 185 -25.89 4.37 32.94
CA PHE A 185 -24.55 4.90 33.19
C PHE A 185 -24.63 6.41 33.38
N SER A 186 -23.69 6.96 34.13
CA SER A 186 -23.51 8.41 34.27
C SER A 186 -22.58 8.97 33.20
N ASP A 187 -22.68 10.26 32.89
CA ASP A 187 -21.72 10.94 32.02
C ASP A 187 -20.26 10.76 32.49
N ASP A 188 -20.07 10.61 33.80
CA ASP A 188 -18.77 10.37 34.41
C ASP A 188 -18.20 8.99 34.06
N ASP A 189 -19.06 7.97 33.93
CA ASP A 189 -18.65 6.63 33.49
C ASP A 189 -18.15 6.65 32.04
N LEU A 190 -18.84 7.39 31.17
CA LEU A 190 -18.43 7.57 29.78
C LEU A 190 -17.12 8.37 29.70
N LYS A 191 -16.99 9.47 30.45
CA LYS A 191 -15.75 10.26 30.52
C LYS A 191 -14.56 9.43 31.00
N LYS A 192 -14.73 8.62 32.04
CA LYS A 192 -13.69 7.68 32.53
C LYS A 192 -13.25 6.70 31.46
N SER A 193 -14.20 6.20 30.65
CA SER A 193 -13.87 5.30 29.54
C SER A 193 -13.01 5.96 28.45
N LEU A 194 -13.02 7.29 28.36
CA LEU A 194 -12.28 8.08 27.37
C LEU A 194 -10.92 8.59 27.89
N GLU A 195 -10.58 8.42 29.16
CA GLU A 195 -9.32 8.97 29.73
C GLU A 195 -8.07 8.43 29.03
N LYS A 196 -8.03 7.12 28.75
CA LYS A 196 -6.89 6.50 28.05
C LYS A 196 -6.75 7.08 26.64
N TYR A 197 -7.87 7.27 25.94
CA TYR A 197 -7.91 7.89 24.62
C TYR A 197 -7.35 9.32 24.68
N LYS A 198 -7.82 10.15 25.62
CA LYS A 198 -7.35 11.54 25.78
C LYS A 198 -5.84 11.61 26.00
N LYS A 199 -5.31 10.84 26.95
CA LYS A 199 -3.87 10.78 27.22
C LYS A 199 -3.04 10.39 25.99
N GLN A 200 -3.54 9.44 25.20
CA GLN A 200 -2.86 9.00 23.97
C GLN A 200 -2.93 10.07 22.87
N LYS A 201 -4.08 10.73 22.70
CA LYS A 201 -4.26 11.83 21.75
C LYS A 201 -3.28 12.96 22.07
N ASP A 202 -3.26 13.42 23.31
CA ASP A 202 -2.45 14.57 23.73
C ASP A 202 -0.96 14.28 23.50
N GLN A 203 -0.49 13.06 23.83
CA GLN A 203 0.88 12.65 23.55
C GLN A 203 1.19 12.62 22.05
N ILE A 204 0.30 12.05 21.22
CA ILE A 204 0.50 11.99 19.77
C ILE A 204 0.60 13.39 19.18
N PHE A 205 -0.23 14.34 19.61
CA PHE A 205 -0.19 15.70 19.09
C PHE A 205 1.07 16.46 19.51
N LEU A 206 1.52 16.30 20.75
CA LEU A 206 2.83 16.81 21.18
C LEU A 206 3.99 16.23 20.35
N ASP A 207 3.89 14.96 19.98
CA ASP A 207 4.91 14.27 19.18
C ASP A 207 4.93 14.76 17.72
N ILE A 208 3.76 15.01 17.15
CA ILE A 208 3.62 15.59 15.81
C ILE A 208 4.22 16.99 15.78
N GLU A 209 3.89 17.85 16.75
CA GLU A 209 4.44 19.21 16.84
C GLU A 209 5.98 19.17 16.92
N LYS A 210 6.53 18.25 17.71
CA LYS A 210 7.97 18.02 17.77
C LYS A 210 8.53 17.61 16.41
N ILE A 211 7.96 16.60 15.75
CA ILE A 211 8.44 16.12 14.44
C ILE A 211 8.38 17.20 13.36
N GLN A 212 7.34 18.03 13.36
CA GLN A 212 7.18 19.13 12.41
C GLN A 212 8.23 20.22 12.60
N SER A 213 8.78 20.37 13.80
CA SER A 213 9.89 21.31 14.07
C SER A 213 11.27 20.80 13.61
N LEU A 214 11.39 19.53 13.23
CA LEU A 214 12.66 18.92 12.84
C LEU A 214 12.90 19.03 11.33
N ASN A 215 14.16 19.24 10.96
CA ASN A 215 14.63 19.08 9.58
C ASN A 215 14.89 17.61 9.22
N ASP A 216 15.15 17.33 7.94
CA ASP A 216 15.33 15.96 7.46
C ASP A 216 16.54 15.24 8.08
N THR A 217 17.65 15.94 8.31
CA THR A 217 18.83 15.36 8.98
C THR A 217 18.50 14.92 10.40
N GLN A 218 17.80 15.77 11.16
CA GLN A 218 17.37 15.45 12.52
C GLN A 218 16.37 14.29 12.55
N ARG A 219 15.48 14.19 11.55
CA ARG A 219 14.54 13.05 11.42
C ARG A 219 15.27 11.74 11.16
N LEU A 220 16.34 11.77 10.35
CA LEU A 220 17.20 10.62 10.13
C LEU A 220 17.94 10.23 11.42
N ASP A 221 18.49 11.19 12.16
CA ASP A 221 19.22 10.93 13.41
C ASP A 221 18.32 10.28 14.49
N ILE A 222 17.06 10.69 14.60
CA ILE A 222 16.10 10.09 15.54
C ILE A 222 15.93 8.58 15.33
N SER A 223 16.15 8.09 14.11
CA SER A 223 16.03 6.66 13.82
C SER A 223 17.18 5.81 14.40
N THR A 224 18.31 6.44 14.74
CA THR A 224 19.54 5.77 15.23
C THR A 224 19.82 6.05 16.70
N LEU A 225 19.22 7.10 17.28
CA LEU A 225 19.45 7.50 18.66
C LEU A 225 18.65 6.67 19.67
N ASP A 226 19.32 6.28 20.75
CA ASP A 226 18.69 5.64 21.91
C ASP A 226 17.84 6.62 22.73
N GLY A 227 16.94 6.08 23.54
CA GLY A 227 16.11 6.83 24.46
C GLY A 227 14.62 6.71 24.19
N ARG A 228 13.81 6.72 25.26
CA ARG A 228 12.37 6.47 25.18
C ARG A 228 11.63 7.43 24.26
N GLU A 229 12.03 8.70 24.25
CA GLU A 229 11.45 9.72 23.38
C GLU A 229 11.83 9.49 21.91
N ASN A 230 13.12 9.31 21.60
CA ASN A 230 13.61 9.05 20.25
C ASN A 230 12.95 7.80 19.64
N ILE A 231 12.87 6.71 20.40
CA ILE A 231 12.16 5.49 19.99
C ILE A 231 10.68 5.78 19.68
N ARG A 232 10.01 6.61 20.48
CA ARG A 232 8.61 6.96 20.28
C ARG A 232 8.42 7.83 19.02
N LEU A 233 9.27 8.84 18.81
CA LEU A 233 9.23 9.70 17.61
C LEU A 233 9.59 8.92 16.35
N SER A 234 10.61 8.06 16.40
CA SER A 234 11.01 7.16 15.31
C SER A 234 9.87 6.23 14.89
N ARG A 235 9.14 5.66 15.85
CA ARG A 235 7.94 4.85 15.56
C ARG A 235 6.84 5.64 14.86
N LEU A 236 6.69 6.92 15.17
CA LEU A 236 5.70 7.78 14.55
C LEU A 236 6.11 8.15 13.12
N LEU A 237 7.39 8.50 12.92
CA LEU A 237 7.98 8.79 11.60
C LEU A 237 7.92 7.59 10.65
N SER A 238 8.19 6.38 11.15
CA SER A 238 8.20 5.15 10.35
C SER A 238 6.85 4.42 10.32
N ALA A 239 5.79 4.97 10.93
CA ALA A 239 4.51 4.31 11.10
C ALA A 239 3.87 3.88 9.77
N PHE A 240 3.96 4.73 8.74
CA PHE A 240 3.47 4.43 7.40
C PHE A 240 4.17 3.21 6.81
N PHE A 241 5.50 3.24 6.71
CA PHE A 241 6.28 2.18 6.05
C PHE A 241 6.28 0.88 6.84
N THR A 242 6.25 0.95 8.17
CA THR A 242 6.03 -0.22 9.03
C THR A 242 4.66 -0.85 8.76
N THR A 243 3.64 -0.02 8.55
CA THR A 243 2.28 -0.47 8.23
C THR A 243 2.16 -1.00 6.80
N PHE A 244 2.85 -0.37 5.86
CA PHE A 244 2.96 -0.82 4.48
C PHE A 244 3.59 -2.21 4.42
N GLU A 245 4.66 -2.45 5.19
CA GLU A 245 5.35 -3.73 5.14
C GLU A 245 4.55 -4.86 5.79
N LYS A 246 3.95 -4.63 6.96
CA LYS A 246 3.17 -5.67 7.67
C LYS A 246 1.87 -6.05 6.95
N THR A 247 1.34 -5.17 6.10
CA THR A 247 0.03 -5.33 5.46
C THR A 247 0.17 -5.98 4.09
N THR A 248 -0.61 -7.04 3.83
CA THR A 248 -0.52 -7.77 2.55
C THR A 248 -1.15 -7.04 1.37
N ARG A 249 -2.26 -6.34 1.58
CA ARG A 249 -2.95 -5.51 0.58
C ARG A 249 -3.30 -4.15 1.19
N PRO A 250 -2.31 -3.27 1.40
CA PRO A 250 -2.54 -1.99 2.03
C PRO A 250 -3.41 -1.08 1.18
N LEU A 251 -4.44 -0.46 1.77
CA LEU A 251 -5.15 0.64 1.12
C LEU A 251 -4.39 1.94 1.35
N VAL A 252 -3.95 2.57 0.27
CA VAL A 252 -3.30 3.88 0.29
C VAL A 252 -4.18 4.89 -0.44
N CYS A 253 -4.38 6.05 0.19
CA CYS A 253 -5.19 7.14 -0.34
C CYS A 253 -4.39 8.44 -0.36
N ALA A 254 -4.74 9.32 -1.30
CA ALA A 254 -4.26 10.69 -1.38
C ALA A 254 -5.45 11.65 -1.31
N ARG A 255 -5.36 12.68 -0.48
CA ARG A 255 -6.29 13.81 -0.56
C ARG A 255 -5.98 14.62 -1.82
N VAL A 256 -7.02 14.89 -2.59
CA VAL A 256 -7.00 15.68 -3.81
C VAL A 256 -8.03 16.81 -3.71
N ALA A 257 -8.03 17.72 -4.68
CA ALA A 257 -8.90 18.89 -4.68
C ALA A 257 -10.39 18.54 -4.47
N ASN A 258 -11.15 19.51 -3.94
CA ASN A 258 -12.60 19.43 -3.70
C ASN A 258 -13.01 18.44 -2.60
N ASN A 259 -12.20 18.28 -1.56
CA ASN A 259 -12.46 17.38 -0.42
C ASN A 259 -12.75 15.95 -0.88
N LYS A 260 -11.84 15.42 -1.69
CA LYS A 260 -11.93 14.06 -2.21
C LYS A 260 -10.68 13.27 -1.88
N PHE A 261 -10.87 11.96 -1.67
CA PHE A 261 -9.79 11.00 -1.63
C PHE A 261 -9.70 10.25 -2.95
N ARG A 262 -8.49 10.22 -3.52
CA ARG A 262 -8.09 9.33 -4.60
C ARG A 262 -7.46 8.09 -4.00
N ILE A 263 -7.85 6.91 -4.48
CA ILE A 263 -7.20 5.65 -4.11
C ILE A 263 -6.04 5.40 -5.05
N LEU A 264 -4.84 5.25 -4.49
CA LEU A 264 -3.63 4.98 -5.26
C LEU A 264 -3.60 3.50 -5.67
N GLY A 265 -3.15 3.23 -6.90
CA GLY A 265 -3.09 1.86 -7.42
C GLY A 265 -4.48 1.23 -7.56
N ARG A 266 -5.48 2.02 -8.00
CA ARG A 266 -6.89 1.60 -8.08
C ARG A 266 -7.12 0.28 -8.82
N SER A 267 -6.27 -0.08 -9.79
CA SER A 267 -6.38 -1.36 -10.51
C SER A 267 -6.13 -2.60 -9.66
N LEU A 268 -5.54 -2.41 -8.48
CA LEU A 268 -5.31 -3.47 -7.51
C LEU A 268 -6.51 -3.69 -6.57
N VAL A 269 -7.46 -2.76 -6.60
CA VAL A 269 -8.62 -2.68 -5.71
C VAL A 269 -9.92 -2.86 -6.50
N ASN A 270 -10.03 -2.19 -7.65
CA ASN A 270 -11.13 -2.27 -8.57
C ASN A 270 -10.87 -3.32 -9.66
N LYS A 271 -11.64 -4.43 -9.62
CA LYS A 271 -11.54 -5.54 -10.58
C LYS A 271 -12.01 -5.21 -12.00
N GLN A 272 -12.60 -4.03 -12.23
CA GLN A 272 -12.97 -3.58 -13.58
C GLN A 272 -11.78 -3.04 -14.38
N GLU A 273 -10.70 -2.70 -13.71
CA GLU A 273 -9.47 -2.20 -14.32
C GLU A 273 -8.67 -3.37 -14.93
N GLN A 274 -8.38 -3.32 -16.23
CA GLN A 274 -7.66 -4.39 -16.93
C GLN A 274 -6.14 -4.34 -16.75
N VAL A 275 -5.62 -3.39 -15.97
CA VAL A 275 -4.17 -3.14 -15.83
C VAL A 275 -3.53 -3.82 -14.61
N GLY A 276 -4.26 -4.74 -13.95
CA GLY A 276 -3.77 -5.52 -12.82
C GLY A 276 -2.93 -6.75 -13.22
N LEU A 277 -2.39 -7.45 -12.21
CA LEU A 277 -1.74 -8.75 -12.35
C LEU A 277 -2.78 -9.85 -12.60
N GLU A 278 -2.61 -10.60 -13.68
CA GLU A 278 -3.51 -11.66 -14.12
C GLU A 278 -2.79 -13.01 -14.24
N LEU A 279 -3.43 -14.06 -13.74
CA LEU A 279 -3.05 -15.44 -14.03
C LEU A 279 -3.76 -15.89 -15.31
N LYS A 280 -3.01 -16.09 -16.39
CA LYS A 280 -3.58 -16.44 -17.71
C LYS A 280 -3.79 -17.94 -17.87
N GLU A 281 -2.82 -18.75 -17.44
CA GLU A 281 -2.85 -20.19 -17.65
C GLU A 281 -2.06 -20.90 -16.56
N VAL A 282 -2.56 -22.06 -16.13
CA VAL A 282 -1.80 -23.04 -15.34
C VAL A 282 -1.75 -24.34 -16.14
N LYS A 283 -0.58 -24.65 -16.70
CA LYS A 283 -0.29 -25.94 -17.32
C LYS A 283 -0.05 -26.97 -16.23
N ARG A 284 -0.92 -27.97 -16.17
CA ARG A 284 -0.87 -29.06 -15.19
C ARG A 284 -0.03 -30.27 -15.64
N ASN A 285 0.34 -30.33 -16.92
CA ASN A 285 1.22 -31.39 -17.42
C ASN A 285 2.64 -31.09 -16.98
N SER A 286 3.35 -32.10 -16.49
CA SER A 286 4.71 -31.89 -15.99
C SER A 286 5.67 -31.42 -17.11
N PRO A 287 6.51 -30.41 -16.87
CA PRO A 287 6.61 -29.61 -15.64
C PRO A 287 5.45 -28.61 -15.49
N LEU A 288 4.93 -28.46 -14.27
CA LEU A 288 3.89 -27.48 -13.97
C LEU A 288 4.37 -26.08 -14.34
N GLY A 289 3.55 -25.35 -15.10
CA GLY A 289 3.86 -24.01 -15.59
C GLY A 289 2.72 -23.04 -15.33
N ALA A 290 3.02 -21.82 -14.88
CA ALA A 290 2.03 -20.77 -14.67
C ALA A 290 2.42 -19.52 -15.45
N PHE A 291 1.48 -18.99 -16.25
CA PHE A 291 1.66 -17.77 -17.03
C PHE A 291 0.99 -16.59 -16.35
N PHE A 292 1.74 -15.52 -16.17
CA PHE A 292 1.24 -14.27 -15.62
C PHE A 292 1.41 -13.14 -16.62
N GLU A 293 0.48 -12.21 -16.58
CA GLU A 293 0.56 -10.95 -17.30
C GLU A 293 0.26 -9.80 -16.34
N GLY A 294 1.08 -8.76 -16.32
CA GLY A 294 0.87 -7.59 -15.46
C GLY A 294 1.57 -6.36 -16.01
N GLY A 295 1.44 -5.23 -15.31
CA GLY A 295 2.15 -3.99 -15.63
C GLY A 295 3.65 -4.07 -15.30
N ILE A 296 4.32 -2.92 -15.35
CA ILE A 296 5.77 -2.79 -15.17
C ILE A 296 6.25 -3.23 -13.79
N ALA A 297 5.42 -3.13 -12.74
CA ALA A 297 5.76 -3.69 -11.44
C ALA A 297 6.01 -5.21 -11.47
N LEU A 298 5.48 -5.94 -12.46
CA LEU A 298 5.80 -7.35 -12.64
C LEU A 298 7.27 -7.53 -13.05
N TYR A 299 7.81 -6.65 -13.88
CA TYR A 299 9.24 -6.66 -14.19
C TYR A 299 10.09 -6.35 -12.96
N GLN A 300 9.71 -5.36 -12.16
CA GLN A 300 10.39 -5.07 -10.89
C GLN A 300 10.38 -6.28 -9.95
N ALA A 301 9.26 -7.03 -9.90
CA ALA A 301 9.12 -8.24 -9.09
C ALA A 301 9.93 -9.46 -9.57
N ILE A 302 10.36 -9.49 -10.83
CA ILE A 302 11.13 -10.62 -11.40
C ILE A 302 12.58 -10.28 -11.68
N GLN A 303 12.97 -9.00 -11.58
CA GLN A 303 14.33 -8.54 -11.81
C GLN A 303 15.26 -9.09 -10.71
N GLN A 304 16.22 -9.93 -11.10
CA GLN A 304 17.24 -10.45 -10.19
C GLN A 304 18.53 -9.65 -10.34
N GLU A 305 19.03 -9.09 -9.23
CA GLU A 305 20.30 -8.33 -9.14
C GLU A 305 21.51 -9.12 -9.69
N LYS A 306 21.47 -10.46 -9.65
CA LYS A 306 22.48 -11.35 -10.24
C LYS A 306 22.73 -11.10 -11.73
N ARG A 307 21.73 -10.64 -12.49
CA ARG A 307 21.85 -10.45 -13.95
C ARG A 307 22.78 -9.29 -14.31
N ALA A 308 22.99 -8.29 -13.44
CA ALA A 308 23.95 -7.22 -13.71
C ALA A 308 25.40 -7.72 -13.77
N LYS A 309 25.74 -8.75 -12.98
CA LYS A 309 27.05 -9.41 -13.03
C LYS A 309 27.17 -10.37 -14.22
N GLU A 310 26.14 -11.16 -14.48
CA GLU A 310 26.08 -12.06 -15.65
C GLU A 310 26.15 -11.28 -16.98
N ILE A 311 25.43 -10.16 -17.09
CA ILE A 311 25.46 -9.27 -18.27
C ILE A 311 26.85 -8.66 -18.47
N HIS A 312 27.53 -8.24 -17.40
CA HIS A 312 28.88 -7.70 -17.47
C HIS A 312 29.92 -8.75 -17.88
N GLU A 313 29.77 -9.99 -17.40
CA GLU A 313 30.60 -11.13 -17.81
C GLU A 313 30.39 -11.49 -19.29
N VAL A 314 29.14 -11.42 -19.77
CA VAL A 314 28.78 -11.65 -21.17
C VAL A 314 29.28 -10.52 -22.08
N ASP A 315 29.20 -9.25 -21.68
CA ASP A 315 29.79 -8.12 -22.42
C ASP A 315 31.31 -8.27 -22.58
N MET A 316 31.97 -8.73 -21.52
CA MET A 316 33.40 -9.06 -21.54
C MET A 316 33.69 -10.25 -22.48
N GLU A 317 32.82 -11.25 -22.52
CA GLU A 317 32.92 -12.38 -23.47
C GLU A 317 32.66 -11.97 -24.92
N ILE A 318 31.69 -11.08 -25.18
CA ILE A 318 31.38 -10.56 -26.52
C ILE A 318 32.61 -9.84 -27.09
N LYS A 319 33.21 -8.92 -26.31
CA LYS A 319 34.45 -8.21 -26.69
C LYS A 319 35.65 -9.14 -26.88
N LYS A 320 35.71 -10.22 -26.10
CA LYS A 320 36.78 -11.22 -26.19
C LYS A 320 36.61 -12.17 -27.39
N LYS A 321 35.38 -12.40 -27.86
CA LYS A 321 35.04 -13.33 -28.94
C LYS A 321 34.92 -12.71 -30.33
N GLU A 322 34.90 -11.38 -30.45
CA GLU A 322 35.21 -10.69 -31.72
C GLU A 322 36.61 -11.07 -32.28
N LEU A 323 37.43 -11.76 -31.48
CA LEU A 323 38.80 -12.15 -31.79
C LEU A 323 39.01 -13.61 -32.25
N GLU A 324 38.06 -14.54 -32.12
CA GLU A 324 38.33 -15.97 -32.41
C GLU A 324 37.18 -16.72 -33.14
N THR A 325 37.47 -17.19 -34.36
CA THR A 325 36.55 -17.94 -35.24
C THR A 325 36.87 -19.43 -35.29
N ALA A 326 35.94 -20.28 -34.83
CA ALA A 326 35.66 -21.64 -35.36
C ALA A 326 34.49 -22.37 -34.65
N GLU A 327 33.99 -21.90 -33.50
CA GLU A 327 32.84 -22.49 -32.77
C GLU A 327 31.46 -21.94 -33.25
N ALA A 328 31.41 -21.30 -34.41
CA ALA A 328 30.47 -20.23 -34.74
C ALA A 328 28.97 -20.58 -34.91
N LYS A 329 28.54 -21.84 -35.04
CA LYS A 329 27.11 -22.16 -35.29
C LYS A 329 26.28 -22.35 -34.01
N LEU A 330 26.65 -23.32 -33.16
CA LEU A 330 25.99 -23.52 -31.86
C LEU A 330 26.24 -22.32 -30.92
N HIS A 331 27.39 -21.68 -31.07
CA HIS A 331 27.75 -20.48 -30.32
C HIS A 331 27.08 -19.22 -30.91
N GLY A 332 26.90 -19.14 -32.23
CA GLY A 332 26.14 -18.06 -32.87
C GLY A 332 24.66 -18.06 -32.47
N GLU A 333 24.02 -19.22 -32.33
CA GLU A 333 22.65 -19.32 -31.81
C GLU A 333 22.55 -18.91 -30.34
N LYS A 334 23.51 -19.33 -29.49
CA LYS A 334 23.59 -18.88 -28.09
C LYS A 334 23.81 -17.37 -27.99
N ILE A 335 24.73 -16.81 -28.78
CA ILE A 335 24.99 -15.37 -28.83
C ILE A 335 23.77 -14.60 -29.34
N LYS A 336 23.06 -15.12 -30.35
CA LYS A 336 21.83 -14.50 -30.86
C LYS A 336 20.71 -14.51 -29.82
N ASN A 337 20.53 -15.62 -29.10
CA ASN A 337 19.55 -15.70 -28.01
C ASN A 337 19.92 -14.73 -26.87
N LEU A 338 21.20 -14.68 -26.48
CA LEU A 338 21.69 -13.73 -25.48
C LEU A 338 21.52 -12.26 -25.93
N ALA A 339 21.76 -11.96 -27.20
CA ALA A 339 21.55 -10.62 -27.75
C ALA A 339 20.06 -10.23 -27.75
N LEU A 340 19.15 -11.16 -28.08
CA LEU A 340 17.71 -10.93 -27.98
C LEU A 340 17.27 -10.75 -26.51
N GLU A 341 17.86 -11.51 -25.58
CA GLU A 341 17.62 -11.34 -24.14
C GLU A 341 18.14 -9.98 -23.63
N LEU A 342 19.31 -9.54 -24.12
CA LEU A 342 19.89 -8.22 -23.81
C LEU A 342 19.01 -7.11 -24.35
N GLU A 343 18.60 -7.18 -25.61
CA GLU A 343 17.70 -6.20 -26.22
C GLU A 343 16.35 -6.13 -25.48
N LEU A 344 15.79 -7.28 -25.09
CA LEU A 344 14.59 -7.34 -24.26
C LEU A 344 14.84 -6.71 -22.88
N SER A 345 15.97 -7.02 -22.25
CA SER A 345 16.34 -6.45 -20.95
C SER A 345 16.53 -4.94 -21.04
N GLU A 346 17.19 -4.43 -22.09
CA GLU A 346 17.37 -3.00 -22.34
C GLU A 346 16.04 -2.30 -22.60
N LYS A 347 15.14 -2.92 -23.38
CA LYS A 347 13.77 -2.41 -23.56
C LYS A 347 13.01 -2.37 -22.25
N LEU A 348 13.06 -3.44 -21.45
CA LEU A 348 12.40 -3.49 -20.14
C LEU A 348 12.99 -2.48 -19.15
N VAL A 349 14.31 -2.31 -19.12
CA VAL A 349 14.98 -1.28 -18.32
C VAL A 349 14.59 0.11 -18.81
N THR A 350 14.52 0.33 -20.13
CA THR A 350 14.11 1.62 -20.70
C THR A 350 12.65 1.93 -20.36
N ILE A 351 11.76 0.96 -20.42
CA ILE A 351 10.35 1.10 -20.03
C ILE A 351 10.27 1.37 -18.52
N ALA A 352 10.90 0.53 -17.68
CA ALA A 352 10.91 0.72 -16.23
C ALA A 352 11.55 2.05 -15.77
N ASN A 353 12.58 2.53 -16.50
CA ASN A 353 13.22 3.82 -16.26
C ASN A 353 12.41 5.01 -16.80
N LYS A 354 11.46 4.80 -17.71
CA LYS A 354 10.57 5.86 -18.21
C LYS A 354 9.33 6.06 -17.34
N THR A 355 8.93 5.04 -16.56
CA THR A 355 7.59 5.01 -15.95
C THR A 355 7.58 4.99 -14.43
N ASP A 356 8.56 4.36 -13.76
CA ASP A 356 8.40 4.04 -12.33
C ASP A 356 9.68 4.11 -11.47
N VAL A 357 10.86 3.74 -12.01
CA VAL A 357 12.13 3.69 -11.24
C VAL A 357 12.81 5.06 -11.15
N THR A 358 12.55 5.97 -12.09
CA THR A 358 12.99 7.36 -12.01
C THR A 358 12.23 8.17 -10.97
N ALA A 359 11.02 7.75 -10.60
CA ALA A 359 10.17 8.52 -9.70
C ALA A 359 10.84 8.74 -8.32
N ILE A 360 11.59 7.75 -7.80
CA ILE A 360 12.39 7.90 -6.56
C ILE A 360 13.57 8.87 -6.76
N LYS A 361 14.23 8.81 -7.93
CA LYS A 361 15.40 9.66 -8.22
C LYS A 361 15.02 11.13 -8.36
N GLU A 362 13.79 11.38 -8.82
CA GLU A 362 13.17 12.70 -8.94
C GLU A 362 12.75 13.28 -7.58
N LEU A 363 12.56 12.45 -6.55
CA LEU A 363 12.29 12.95 -5.21
C LEU A 363 13.48 13.77 -4.68
N PRO A 364 13.25 14.96 -4.11
CA PRO A 364 14.29 15.72 -3.42
C PRO A 364 14.97 14.88 -2.33
N PRO A 365 16.30 15.03 -2.12
CA PRO A 365 16.98 14.43 -0.97
C PRO A 365 16.27 14.83 0.33
N SER A 366 15.71 13.83 1.02
CA SER A 366 14.85 14.03 2.18
C SER A 366 14.73 12.73 2.99
N PHE A 367 14.26 12.82 4.24
CA PHE A 367 13.94 11.65 5.05
C PHE A 367 12.95 10.72 4.33
N LEU A 368 11.97 11.30 3.63
CA LEU A 368 10.97 10.54 2.90
C LEU A 368 11.58 9.73 1.75
N ARG A 369 12.49 10.34 0.97
CA ARG A 369 13.20 9.63 -0.11
C ARG A 369 13.95 8.42 0.42
N GLU A 370 14.60 8.53 1.58
CA GLU A 370 15.30 7.41 2.20
C GLU A 370 14.34 6.31 2.62
N GLN A 371 13.20 6.65 3.24
CA GLN A 371 12.21 5.65 3.63
C GLN A 371 11.58 4.92 2.43
N VAL A 372 11.29 5.66 1.34
CA VAL A 372 10.83 5.07 0.08
C VAL A 372 11.89 4.12 -0.49
N THR A 373 13.15 4.56 -0.53
CA THR A 373 14.28 3.74 -1.02
C THR A 373 14.41 2.44 -0.22
N VAL A 374 14.33 2.52 1.12
CA VAL A 374 14.31 1.34 2.00
C VAL A 374 13.13 0.43 1.68
N ALA A 375 11.92 0.99 1.48
CA ALA A 375 10.73 0.21 1.17
C ALA A 375 10.85 -0.56 -0.16
N TYR A 376 11.41 0.06 -1.21
CA TYR A 376 11.74 -0.64 -2.46
C TYR A 376 12.77 -1.75 -2.22
N GLY A 377 13.85 -1.47 -1.47
CA GLY A 377 14.87 -2.47 -1.14
C GLY A 377 14.30 -3.71 -0.45
N VAL A 378 13.36 -3.51 0.49
CA VAL A 378 12.63 -4.60 1.14
C VAL A 378 11.79 -5.40 0.12
N GLN A 379 11.11 -4.72 -0.82
CA GLN A 379 10.33 -5.43 -1.84
C GLN A 379 11.21 -6.21 -2.83
N TYR A 380 12.37 -5.67 -3.22
CA TYR A 380 13.34 -6.41 -4.04
C TYR A 380 13.88 -7.65 -3.31
N SER A 381 14.14 -7.54 -1.99
CA SER A 381 14.51 -8.70 -1.17
C SER A 381 13.39 -9.74 -1.10
N ASN A 382 12.15 -9.31 -0.86
CA ASN A 382 10.96 -10.18 -0.84
C ASN A 382 10.74 -10.89 -2.19
N ALA A 383 10.93 -10.16 -3.30
CA ALA A 383 10.87 -10.67 -4.66
C ALA A 383 11.94 -11.76 -4.90
N SER A 384 13.19 -11.47 -4.54
CA SER A 384 14.30 -12.43 -4.64
C SER A 384 14.00 -13.70 -3.83
N HIS A 385 13.58 -13.58 -2.58
CA HIS A 385 13.21 -14.71 -1.74
C HIS A 385 12.07 -15.54 -2.33
N MET A 386 11.05 -14.89 -2.90
CA MET A 386 9.95 -15.57 -3.58
C MET A 386 10.45 -16.40 -4.77
N LEU A 387 11.33 -15.85 -5.60
CA LEU A 387 11.89 -16.53 -6.77
C LEU A 387 12.81 -17.71 -6.41
N HIS A 388 13.45 -17.68 -5.23
CA HIS A 388 14.41 -18.70 -4.82
C HIS A 388 13.78 -19.87 -4.03
N ASN A 389 12.70 -19.64 -3.28
CA ASN A 389 12.27 -20.56 -2.21
C ASN A 389 11.05 -21.44 -2.52
N GLN A 390 10.41 -21.33 -3.69
CA GLN A 390 9.10 -21.95 -3.97
C GLN A 390 9.14 -23.10 -4.98
N GLY A 391 10.31 -23.66 -5.31
CA GLY A 391 10.42 -24.76 -6.28
C GLY A 391 10.07 -24.39 -7.74
N LEU A 392 9.57 -23.18 -7.99
CA LEU A 392 9.37 -22.58 -9.30
C LEU A 392 10.59 -21.74 -9.70
N TYR A 393 10.88 -21.66 -11.00
CA TYR A 393 11.85 -20.73 -11.57
C TYR A 393 11.20 -19.94 -12.70
N LEU A 394 11.68 -18.72 -12.90
CA LEU A 394 11.28 -17.89 -14.04
C LEU A 394 11.92 -18.47 -15.32
N GLU A 395 11.11 -18.86 -16.30
CA GLU A 395 11.60 -19.13 -17.65
C GLU A 395 11.92 -17.80 -18.33
N ARG A 396 13.20 -17.41 -18.34
CA ARG A 396 13.63 -16.09 -18.81
C ARG A 396 13.26 -15.85 -20.28
N ASP A 397 13.35 -16.86 -21.13
CA ASP A 397 13.00 -16.81 -22.56
C ASP A 397 11.50 -16.62 -22.80
N SER A 398 10.67 -16.80 -21.77
CA SER A 398 9.23 -16.60 -21.86
C SER A 398 8.80 -15.16 -21.58
N VAL A 399 9.72 -14.31 -21.13
CA VAL A 399 9.43 -12.91 -20.83
C VAL A 399 9.14 -12.18 -22.13
N ASN A 400 7.94 -11.61 -22.25
CA ASN A 400 7.53 -10.89 -23.45
C ASN A 400 6.87 -9.56 -23.08
N ILE A 401 7.10 -8.54 -23.91
CA ILE A 401 6.40 -7.26 -23.83
C ILE A 401 5.21 -7.32 -24.77
N ILE A 402 4.04 -6.95 -24.25
CA ILE A 402 2.79 -6.81 -25.01
C ILE A 402 2.47 -5.32 -25.05
N ASP A 403 2.47 -4.74 -26.24
CA ASP A 403 1.97 -3.39 -26.48
C ASP A 403 0.47 -3.48 -26.78
N LEU A 404 -0.35 -2.80 -25.98
CA LEU A 404 -1.81 -2.77 -26.14
C LEU A 404 -2.29 -1.75 -27.19
N ASN A 405 -1.40 -0.87 -27.66
CA ASN A 405 -1.70 0.15 -28.67
C ASN A 405 -1.29 -0.25 -30.10
N ALA A 406 -0.69 -1.43 -30.27
CA ALA A 406 -0.12 -1.92 -31.53
C ALA A 406 -1.15 -2.49 -32.51
#